data_AF-G9ZQX9-F1
#
_entry.id   AF-G9ZQX9-F1
#
_cell.length_a   1.000
_cell.length_b   1.000
_cell.length_c   1.000
_cell.angle_alpha   90.00
_cell.angle_beta   90.00
_cell.angle_gamma   90.00
#
_symmetry.space_group_name_H-M   'P 1'
#
loop_
_entity.id
_entity.type
_entity.pdbx_description
1 polymer ?
#
loop_
_entity_poly.entity_id
_entity_poly.type
_entity_poly.pdbx_seq_one_letter_code
_entity_poly.pdbx_strand_id
1 'polypeptide(L)'
;MSTSIYLFILSLVINSAGNVLTLVTSAKIHPSYLGAAYWTAAEANLSVAFGWNLFWTFLILGVLTTILNAILVGHWIWRRAIGNLVFMVPFSALIQIFQDFFIGKYLFFKGFPPANSDGMIAFYIGLNFVGVALIGTEFPFISG
;
A
#
# COMPACT_ATOMS: atom_id res chain seq x y z
N MET A 1 -5.48 25.09 -9.56
CA MET A 1 -6.16 23.77 -9.53
C MET A 1 -5.36 22.64 -10.19
N SER A 2 -4.66 22.85 -11.32
CA SER A 2 -3.91 21.76 -12.01
C SER A 2 -2.80 21.10 -11.17
N THR A 3 -2.00 21.91 -10.46
CA THR A 3 -0.84 21.42 -9.68
C THR A 3 -1.25 20.49 -8.53
N SER A 4 -2.33 20.78 -7.82
CA SER A 4 -2.78 19.97 -6.68
C SER A 4 -3.28 18.59 -7.09
N ILE A 5 -3.97 18.49 -8.24
CA ILE A 5 -4.43 17.21 -8.79
C ILE A 5 -3.24 16.37 -9.27
N TYR A 6 -2.29 17.00 -9.97
CA TYR A 6 -1.07 16.32 -10.41
C TYR A 6 -0.30 15.73 -9.23
N LEU A 7 -0.05 16.54 -8.21
CA LEU A 7 0.69 16.08 -7.05
C LEU A 7 -0.11 15.06 -6.22
N PHE A 8 -1.44 15.13 -6.17
CA PHE A 8 -2.29 14.09 -5.57
C PHE A 8 -2.10 12.75 -6.28
N ILE A 9 -2.19 12.72 -7.61
CA ILE A 9 -1.98 11.51 -8.41
C ILE A 9 -0.56 10.97 -8.18
N LEU A 10 0.45 11.84 -8.21
CA LEU A 10 1.84 11.48 -7.98
C LEU A 10 2.03 10.86 -6.59
N SER A 11 1.48 11.50 -5.55
CA SER A 11 1.52 10.99 -4.18
C SER A 11 0.87 9.63 -4.07
N LEU A 12 -0.27 9.42 -4.75
CA LEU A 12 -1.02 8.17 -4.72
C LEU A 12 -0.21 7.03 -5.36
N VAL A 13 0.44 7.30 -6.50
CA VAL A 13 1.32 6.34 -7.18
C VAL A 13 2.54 5.99 -6.35
N ILE A 14 3.25 7.01 -5.83
CA ILE A 14 4.46 6.81 -5.03
C ILE A 14 4.16 6.05 -3.74
N ASN A 15 3.11 6.45 -3.02
CA ASN A 15 2.75 5.86 -1.74
C ASN A 15 2.29 4.41 -1.90
N SER A 16 1.45 4.10 -2.91
CA SER A 16 1.03 2.72 -3.17
C SER A 16 2.20 1.83 -3.62
N ALA A 17 3.10 2.34 -4.46
CA ALA A 17 4.31 1.61 -4.83
C ALA A 17 5.21 1.32 -3.62
N GLY A 18 5.42 2.29 -2.73
CA GLY A 18 6.19 2.13 -1.50
C GLY A 18 5.61 1.08 -0.56
N ASN A 19 4.29 1.13 -0.34
CA ASN A 19 3.59 0.14 0.49
C ASN A 19 3.79 -1.29 -0.02
N VAL A 20 3.58 -1.52 -1.32
CA VAL A 20 3.78 -2.86 -1.89
C VAL A 20 5.25 -3.27 -1.92
N LEU A 21 6.17 -2.34 -2.17
CA LEU A 21 7.60 -2.64 -2.19
C LEU A 21 8.07 -3.17 -0.82
N THR A 22 7.63 -2.53 0.27
CA THR A 22 7.92 -3.04 1.62
C THR A 22 7.29 -4.41 1.85
N LEU A 23 6.04 -4.61 1.43
CA LEU A 23 5.35 -5.89 1.59
C LEU A 23 6.05 -7.03 0.84
N VAL A 24 6.40 -6.83 -0.43
CA VAL A 24 7.00 -7.88 -1.26
C VAL A 24 8.44 -8.16 -0.84
N THR A 25 9.25 -7.15 -0.56
CA THR A 25 10.63 -7.37 -0.08
C THR A 25 10.63 -8.16 1.23
N SER A 26 9.72 -7.86 2.15
CA SER A 26 9.57 -8.59 3.41
C SER A 26 9.12 -10.04 3.20
N ALA A 27 8.21 -10.29 2.26
CA ALA A 27 7.71 -11.63 1.97
C ALA A 27 8.75 -12.53 1.27
N LYS A 28 9.77 -11.93 0.64
CA LYS A 28 10.80 -12.67 -0.11
C LYS A 28 12.03 -13.03 0.72
N ILE A 29 12.14 -12.55 1.96
CA ILE A 29 13.18 -12.95 2.91
C ILE A 29 12.63 -14.07 3.80
N HIS A 30 13.42 -15.12 4.01
CA HIS A 30 13.02 -16.30 4.79
C HIS A 30 14.07 -16.63 5.88
N PRO A 31 13.70 -16.68 7.18
CA PRO A 31 12.40 -16.33 7.72
C PRO A 31 12.09 -14.84 7.51
N SER A 32 10.81 -14.49 7.39
CA SER A 32 10.43 -13.09 7.20
C SER A 32 10.58 -12.33 8.52
N TYR A 33 11.44 -11.30 8.52
CA TYR A 33 11.68 -10.43 9.68
C TYR A 33 11.60 -8.94 9.36
N LEU A 34 11.43 -8.59 8.08
CA LEU A 34 11.21 -7.20 7.67
C LEU A 34 9.75 -6.82 7.79
N GLY A 35 9.52 -5.55 8.13
CA GLY A 35 8.18 -5.00 8.26
C GLY A 35 7.63 -4.43 6.95
N ALA A 36 6.37 -4.04 7.01
CA ALA A 36 5.73 -3.12 6.08
C ALA A 36 4.93 -2.10 6.90
N ALA A 37 4.35 -1.09 6.26
CA ALA A 37 3.43 -0.19 6.97
C ALA A 37 2.34 -1.00 7.69
N TYR A 38 2.01 -0.64 8.94
CA TYR A 38 1.09 -1.40 9.78
C TYR A 38 -0.25 -1.71 9.09
N TRP A 39 -0.80 -0.73 8.37
CA TRP A 39 -2.04 -0.89 7.62
C TRP A 39 -1.89 -1.94 6.50
N THR A 40 -0.89 -1.80 5.64
CA THR A 40 -0.62 -2.73 4.54
C THR A 40 -0.27 -4.13 5.02
N ALA A 41 0.52 -4.26 6.09
CA ALA A 41 0.85 -5.54 6.69
C ALA A 41 -0.40 -6.25 7.24
N ALA A 42 -1.30 -5.52 7.90
CA ALA A 42 -2.56 -6.08 8.39
C ALA A 42 -3.43 -6.57 7.23
N GLU A 43 -3.59 -5.78 6.18
CA GLU A 43 -4.42 -6.13 5.03
C GLU A 43 -3.84 -7.28 4.21
N ALA A 44 -2.52 -7.40 4.10
CA ALA A 44 -1.91 -8.57 3.47
C ALA A 44 -2.19 -9.86 4.24
N ASN A 45 -2.10 -9.82 5.58
CA ASN A 45 -2.43 -10.97 6.41
C ASN A 45 -3.92 -11.32 6.34
N LEU A 46 -4.80 -10.33 6.31
CA LEU A 46 -6.24 -10.54 6.16
C LEU A 46 -6.61 -11.04 4.76
N SER A 47 -5.93 -10.57 3.72
CA SER A 47 -6.06 -11.09 2.36
C SER A 47 -5.78 -12.59 2.32
N VAL A 48 -4.72 -13.05 2.98
CA VAL A 48 -4.42 -14.49 3.11
C VAL A 48 -5.48 -15.20 3.95
N ALA A 49 -5.85 -14.64 5.10
CA ALA A 49 -6.81 -15.28 6.01
C ALA A 49 -8.21 -15.46 5.41
N PHE A 50 -8.68 -14.50 4.61
CA PHE A 50 -10.00 -14.52 3.98
C PHE A 50 -9.99 -15.01 2.53
N GLY A 51 -8.81 -15.29 1.95
CA GLY A 51 -8.67 -15.70 0.55
C GLY A 51 -9.04 -14.61 -0.46
N TRP A 52 -8.91 -13.34 -0.06
CA TRP A 52 -9.17 -12.19 -0.93
C TRP A 52 -7.90 -11.72 -1.62
N ASN A 53 -8.03 -11.01 -2.73
CA ASN A 53 -6.90 -10.25 -3.28
C ASN A 53 -6.68 -8.94 -2.49
N LEU A 54 -5.53 -8.30 -2.65
CA LEU A 54 -5.24 -7.06 -1.92
C LEU A 54 -6.22 -5.95 -2.27
N PHE A 55 -6.66 -5.85 -3.53
CA PHE A 55 -7.64 -4.84 -3.94
C PHE A 55 -8.88 -4.85 -3.04
N TRP A 56 -9.52 -6.01 -2.90
CA TRP A 56 -10.74 -6.16 -2.11
C TRP A 56 -10.48 -5.98 -0.63
N THR A 57 -9.34 -6.47 -0.12
CA THR A 57 -9.02 -6.28 1.29
C THR A 57 -8.87 -4.81 1.63
N PHE A 58 -8.06 -4.06 0.87
CA PHE A 58 -7.88 -2.62 1.08
C PHE A 58 -9.20 -1.85 0.92
N LEU A 59 -9.99 -2.20 -0.08
CA LEU A 59 -11.26 -1.50 -0.34
C LEU A 59 -12.30 -1.77 0.77
N ILE A 60 -12.48 -3.03 1.18
CA ILE A 60 -13.46 -3.40 2.21
C ILE A 60 -13.02 -2.84 3.57
N LEU A 61 -11.76 -3.07 3.96
CA LEU A 61 -11.25 -2.64 5.27
C LEU A 61 -11.17 -1.12 5.38
N GLY A 62 -10.79 -0.40 4.33
CA GLY A 62 -10.82 1.05 4.38
C GLY A 62 -12.25 1.63 4.47
N VAL A 63 -13.26 0.96 3.90
CA VAL A 63 -14.67 1.37 4.03
C VAL A 63 -15.14 1.11 5.46
N LEU A 64 -14.82 -0.07 6.00
CA LEU A 64 -15.12 -0.42 7.37
C LEU A 64 -14.44 0.51 8.37
N THR A 65 -13.18 0.88 8.16
CA THR A 65 -12.48 1.86 9.01
C THR A 65 -13.08 3.26 8.89
N THR A 66 -13.54 3.67 7.70
CA THR A 66 -14.27 4.94 7.53
C THR A 66 -15.59 4.95 8.30
N ILE A 67 -16.35 3.85 8.25
CA ILE A 67 -17.59 3.68 9.01
C ILE A 67 -17.31 3.67 10.51
N LEU A 68 -16.34 2.87 10.94
CA LEU A 68 -15.93 2.76 12.34
C LEU A 68 -15.48 4.12 12.88
N ASN A 69 -14.69 4.87 12.11
CA ASN A 69 -14.27 6.21 12.49
C ASN A 69 -15.47 7.16 12.67
N ALA A 70 -16.51 7.08 11.83
CA ALA A 70 -17.71 7.88 12.01
C ALA A 70 -18.52 7.48 13.26
N ILE A 71 -18.57 6.19 13.58
CA ILE A 71 -19.20 5.67 14.82
C ILE A 71 -18.43 6.17 16.04
N LEU A 72 -17.10 6.02 16.05
CA LEU A 72 -16.25 6.39 17.19
C LEU A 72 -16.22 7.90 17.46
N VAL A 73 -16.26 8.71 16.40
CA VAL A 73 -16.34 10.17 16.52
C VAL A 73 -17.77 10.62 16.92
N GLY A 74 -18.78 9.78 16.71
CA GLY A 74 -20.17 10.06 17.09
C GLY A 74 -20.94 10.95 16.11
N HIS A 75 -20.35 11.35 14.98
CA HIS A 75 -21.03 12.08 13.93
C HIS A 75 -20.50 11.73 12.53
N TRP A 76 -21.40 11.64 11.56
CA TRP A 76 -21.06 11.32 10.17
C TRP A 76 -20.70 12.58 9.38
N ILE A 77 -19.50 12.62 8.79
CA ILE A 77 -19.06 13.71 7.91
C ILE A 77 -18.95 13.20 6.48
N TRP A 78 -19.93 13.52 5.64
CA TRP A 78 -19.98 13.13 4.22
C TRP A 78 -18.74 13.56 3.43
N ARG A 79 -18.24 14.78 3.67
CA ARG A 79 -17.02 15.28 3.00
C ARG A 79 -15.81 14.39 3.28
N ARG A 80 -15.65 13.90 4.51
CA ARG A 80 -14.55 13.02 4.91
C ARG A 80 -14.74 11.62 4.36
N ALA A 81 -15.96 11.08 4.43
CA ALA A 81 -16.28 9.75 3.91
C ALA A 81 -16.05 9.66 2.39
N ILE A 82 -16.54 10.64 1.63
CA ILE A 82 -16.32 10.70 0.18
C ILE A 82 -14.83 10.91 -0.14
N GLY A 83 -14.15 11.79 0.59
CA GLY A 83 -12.70 12.00 0.42
C GLY A 83 -11.90 10.71 0.62
N ASN A 84 -12.21 9.93 1.67
CA ASN A 84 -11.60 8.63 1.92
C ASN A 84 -11.87 7.66 0.77
N LEU A 85 -13.11 7.59 0.26
CA LEU A 85 -13.46 6.70 -0.85
C LEU A 85 -12.75 7.08 -2.15
N VAL A 86 -12.69 8.38 -2.47
CA VAL A 86 -11.99 8.91 -3.67
C VAL A 86 -10.51 8.60 -3.63
N PHE A 87 -9.90 8.58 -2.44
CA PHE A 87 -8.52 8.11 -2.26
C PHE A 87 -8.41 6.59 -2.34
N MET A 88 -9.26 5.87 -1.61
CA MET A 88 -9.15 4.44 -1.43
C MET A 88 -9.32 3.64 -2.72
N VAL A 89 -10.31 3.95 -3.55
CA VAL A 89 -10.57 3.17 -4.78
C VAL A 89 -9.34 3.12 -5.70
N PRO A 90 -8.76 4.27 -6.12
CA PRO A 90 -7.55 4.25 -6.93
C PRO A 90 -6.34 3.71 -6.17
N PHE A 91 -6.23 3.96 -4.86
CA PHE A 91 -5.13 3.44 -4.05
C PHE A 91 -5.13 1.90 -4.01
N SER A 92 -6.27 1.27 -3.69
CA SER A 92 -6.43 -0.19 -3.71
C SER A 92 -6.13 -0.79 -5.08
N ALA A 93 -6.53 -0.12 -6.16
CA ALA A 93 -6.23 -0.55 -7.52
C ALA A 93 -4.72 -0.53 -7.79
N LEU A 94 -4.03 0.55 -7.41
CA LEU A 94 -2.58 0.64 -7.57
C LEU A 94 -1.83 -0.36 -6.69
N ILE A 95 -2.27 -0.60 -5.45
CA ILE A 95 -1.70 -1.66 -4.60
C ILE A 95 -1.74 -3.01 -5.33
N GLN A 96 -2.87 -3.38 -5.94
CA GLN A 96 -2.98 -4.63 -6.67
C GLN A 96 -2.07 -4.66 -7.92
N ILE A 97 -2.04 -3.56 -8.68
CA ILE A 97 -1.18 -3.44 -9.88
C ILE A 97 0.29 -3.58 -9.51
N PHE A 98 0.74 -2.86 -8.49
CA PHE A 98 2.13 -2.96 -8.03
C PHE A 98 2.43 -4.33 -7.44
N GLN A 99 1.48 -4.96 -6.74
CA GLN A 99 1.70 -6.33 -6.25
C GLN A 99 1.91 -7.28 -7.42
N ASP A 100 0.99 -7.27 -8.38
CA ASP A 100 1.06 -8.09 -9.59
C ASP A 100 2.37 -7.85 -10.36
N PHE A 101 2.84 -6.61 -10.38
CA PHE A 101 4.15 -6.25 -10.92
C PHE A 101 5.29 -6.89 -10.14
N PHE A 102 5.39 -6.63 -8.84
CA PHE A 102 6.51 -7.10 -8.02
C PHE A 102 6.56 -8.63 -7.83
N ILE A 103 5.43 -9.34 -7.98
CA ILE A 103 5.40 -10.81 -7.95
C ILE A 103 5.59 -11.44 -9.34
N GLY A 104 5.64 -10.64 -10.41
CA GLY A 104 5.99 -11.11 -11.75
C GLY A 104 4.85 -11.64 -12.59
N LYS A 105 3.62 -11.15 -12.37
CA LYS A 105 2.44 -11.54 -13.15
C LYS A 105 2.47 -10.98 -14.59
N TYR A 106 3.22 -9.91 -14.82
CA TYR A 106 3.35 -9.29 -16.14
C TYR A 106 4.49 -9.90 -16.96
N LEU A 107 4.29 -10.03 -18.27
CA LEU A 107 5.20 -10.78 -19.17
C LEU A 107 6.63 -10.22 -19.24
N PHE A 108 6.81 -8.92 -18.96
CA PHE A 108 8.06 -8.19 -19.13
C PHE A 108 8.92 -8.11 -17.86
N PHE A 109 8.37 -8.53 -16.70
CA PHE A 109 9.10 -8.52 -15.44
C PHE A 109 8.74 -9.77 -14.64
N LYS A 110 9.73 -10.61 -14.33
CA LYS A 110 9.54 -11.89 -13.62
C LYS A 110 9.31 -11.73 -12.10
N GLY A 111 9.19 -10.50 -11.62
CA GLY A 111 9.03 -10.22 -10.20
C GLY A 111 10.32 -10.38 -9.41
N PHE A 112 10.24 -10.10 -8.12
CA PHE A 112 11.34 -10.30 -7.20
C PHE A 112 11.52 -11.79 -6.86
N PRO A 113 12.72 -12.37 -7.07
CA PRO A 113 12.99 -13.75 -6.65
C PRO A 113 13.08 -13.85 -5.12
N PRO A 114 12.91 -15.05 -4.54
CA PRO A 114 13.22 -15.29 -3.12
C PRO A 114 14.69 -14.93 -2.81
N ALA A 115 14.93 -14.30 -1.65
CA ALA A 115 16.26 -13.91 -1.21
C ALA A 115 17.00 -15.11 -0.63
N ASN A 116 17.95 -15.65 -1.41
CA ASN A 116 18.71 -16.86 -1.04
C ASN A 116 20.17 -16.58 -0.65
N SER A 117 20.65 -15.34 -0.79
CA SER A 117 22.02 -14.96 -0.47
C SER A 117 22.07 -13.68 0.37
N ASP A 118 23.10 -13.55 1.20
CA ASP A 118 23.27 -12.40 2.11
C ASP A 118 23.30 -11.06 1.37
N GLY A 119 23.92 -11.02 0.18
CA GLY A 119 23.93 -9.82 -0.66
C GLY A 119 22.53 -9.43 -1.17
N MET A 120 21.71 -10.42 -1.52
CA MET A 120 20.34 -10.19 -1.96
C MET A 120 19.42 -9.77 -0.80
N ILE A 121 19.65 -10.34 0.39
CA ILE A 121 19.00 -9.93 1.63
C ILE A 121 19.34 -8.46 1.93
N ALA A 122 20.61 -8.09 1.92
CA ALA A 122 21.04 -6.70 2.15
C ALA A 122 20.41 -5.73 1.13
N PHE A 123 20.32 -6.14 -0.14
CA PHE A 123 19.64 -5.38 -1.18
C PHE A 123 18.14 -5.20 -0.88
N TYR A 124 17.43 -6.25 -0.46
CA TYR A 124 16.00 -6.16 -0.10
C TYR A 124 15.74 -5.34 1.14
N ILE A 125 16.64 -5.38 2.13
CA ILE A 125 16.61 -4.46 3.28
C ILE A 125 16.70 -3.01 2.78
N GLY A 126 17.66 -2.71 1.90
CA GLY A 126 17.79 -1.39 1.28
C GLY A 126 16.54 -0.95 0.51
N LEU A 127 15.96 -1.84 -0.31
CA LEU A 127 14.71 -1.57 -1.02
C LEU A 127 13.52 -1.36 -0.06
N ASN A 128 13.46 -2.08 1.05
CA ASN A 128 12.43 -1.88 2.06
C ASN A 128 12.52 -0.48 2.67
N PHE A 129 13.72 0.01 3.01
CA PHE A 129 13.92 1.39 3.46
C PHE A 129 13.51 2.42 2.40
N VAL A 130 13.81 2.16 1.12
CA VAL A 130 13.30 2.99 0.02
C VAL A 130 11.77 3.00 0.02
N GLY A 131 11.13 1.84 0.17
CA GLY A 131 9.68 1.73 0.28
C GLY A 131 9.10 2.58 1.43
N VAL A 132 9.73 2.53 2.61
CA VAL A 132 9.36 3.36 3.76
C VAL A 132 9.50 4.85 3.45
N ALA A 133 10.59 5.26 2.81
CA ALA A 133 10.79 6.65 2.39
C ALA A 133 9.71 7.11 1.41
N LEU A 134 9.32 6.27 0.45
CA LEU A 134 8.25 6.58 -0.52
C LEU A 134 6.88 6.71 0.16
N ILE A 135 6.59 5.87 1.17
CA ILE A 135 5.36 6.00 1.98
C ILE A 135 5.34 7.36 2.69
N GLY A 136 6.48 7.76 3.28
CA GLY A 136 6.63 9.02 4.01
C GLY A 136 6.64 10.28 3.14
N THR A 137 6.81 10.18 1.82
CA THR A 137 6.73 11.31 0.88
C THR A 137 5.29 11.77 0.58
N GLU A 138 4.37 11.61 1.53
CA GLU A 138 3.03 12.16 1.41
C GLU A 138 3.09 13.68 1.28
N PHE A 139 2.70 14.19 0.11
CA PHE A 139 2.58 15.62 -0.08
C PHE A 139 1.31 16.08 0.66
N PRO A 140 1.40 17.02 1.62
CA PRO A 140 0.23 17.45 2.40
C PRO A 140 -0.76 18.18 1.49
N PHE A 141 -1.79 17.49 1.00
CA PHE A 141 -2.89 18.09 0.23
C PHE A 141 -4.02 18.64 1.09
N ILE A 142 -3.94 18.49 2.41
CA ILE A 142 -5.01 18.88 3.33
C ILE A 142 -4.42 19.52 4.59
N SER A 143 -3.71 20.63 4.41
CA SER A 143 -3.42 21.59 5.49
C SER A 143 -3.75 23.01 5.00
N GLY A 144 -5.01 23.18 4.58
CA GLY A 144 -5.63 24.44 4.20
C GLY A 144 -7.12 24.40 4.49
#